data_AF-A0A1Q7C301-F1
#
_entry.id   AF-A0A1Q7C301-F1
#
_cell.length_a   1.000
_cell.length_b   1.000
_cell.length_c   1.000
_cell.angle_alpha   90.00
_cell.angle_beta   90.00
_cell.angle_gamma   90.00
#
_symmetry.space_group_name_H-M   'P 1'
#
loop_
_entity.id
_entity.type
_entity.pdbx_description
1 polymer ?
#
loop_
_entity_poly.entity_id
_entity_poly.type
_entity_poly.pdbx_seq_one_letter_code
_entity_poly.pdbx_strand_id
1 'polypeptide(L)'
;MVLASLMLAGTLASGGLAVPVQSSMPQACFVYGEVFWSPVQTTAMLSSNCKIHIERQERLIIMKGQNRTIRFQIPEEPGMHEFIYRWGQPTAHFDDELVQVASIIGGGL
;
A
#
# COMPACT_ATOMS: atom_id res chain seq x y z
N MET A 1 -31.49 57.81 -16.45
CA MET A 1 -32.30 56.60 -16.20
C MET A 1 -31.43 55.38 -16.50
N VAL A 2 -31.25 54.52 -15.49
CA VAL A 2 -31.01 53.04 -15.49
C VAL A 2 -29.86 52.52 -16.39
N LEU A 3 -28.64 52.16 -15.95
CA LEU A 3 -28.15 51.27 -14.87
C LEU A 3 -28.57 49.79 -15.04
N ALA A 4 -27.72 48.97 -15.66
CA ALA A 4 -27.78 47.51 -15.53
C ALA A 4 -26.41 46.86 -15.78
N SER A 5 -25.63 46.73 -14.71
CA SER A 5 -24.47 45.85 -14.61
C SER A 5 -24.98 44.42 -14.41
N LEU A 6 -24.66 43.50 -15.32
CA LEU A 6 -24.92 42.07 -15.14
C LEU A 6 -23.65 41.40 -14.60
N MET A 7 -23.58 41.31 -13.28
CA MET A 7 -22.69 40.39 -12.57
C MET A 7 -23.28 38.98 -12.67
N LEU A 8 -22.59 38.04 -13.31
CA LEU A 8 -22.88 36.62 -13.11
C LEU A 8 -22.05 36.11 -11.94
N ALA A 9 -22.66 36.15 -10.76
CA ALA A 9 -22.28 35.31 -9.63
C ALA A 9 -22.77 33.89 -9.91
N GLY A 10 -21.84 32.93 -9.88
CA GLY A 10 -22.12 31.50 -10.00
C GLY A 10 -21.26 30.72 -9.03
N THR A 11 -21.40 30.98 -7.73
CA THR A 11 -20.91 30.10 -6.66
C THR A 11 -21.78 28.85 -6.62
N LEU A 12 -21.26 27.73 -7.13
CA LEU A 12 -21.66 26.40 -6.68
C LEU A 12 -20.49 25.79 -5.91
N ALA A 13 -20.52 26.04 -4.60
CA ALA A 13 -19.93 25.13 -3.64
C ALA A 13 -20.66 23.79 -3.78
N SER A 14 -19.95 22.76 -4.23
CA SER A 14 -20.37 21.36 -4.10
C SER A 14 -19.19 20.63 -3.50
N GLY A 15 -19.44 20.04 -2.33
CA GLY A 15 -18.47 19.54 -1.39
C GLY A 15 -17.41 18.62 -2.00
N GLY A 16 -16.21 18.79 -1.46
CA GLY A 16 -15.07 17.95 -1.74
C GLY A 16 -13.81 18.79 -1.66
N LEU A 17 -13.44 19.23 -0.46
CA LEU A 17 -12.02 19.48 -0.19
C LEU A 17 -11.32 18.13 -0.41
N ALA A 18 -10.91 17.87 -1.64
CA ALA A 18 -9.88 16.89 -1.92
C ALA A 18 -8.62 17.50 -1.31
N VAL A 19 -8.47 17.33 0.00
CA VAL A 19 -7.21 17.58 0.70
C VAL A 19 -6.21 16.74 -0.09
N PRO A 20 -5.21 17.35 -0.76
CA PRO A 20 -4.13 16.55 -1.27
C PRO A 20 -3.48 15.97 -0.03
N VAL A 21 -3.74 14.69 0.24
CA VAL A 21 -2.88 13.91 1.11
C VAL A 21 -1.55 13.96 0.36
N GLN A 22 -0.70 14.90 0.77
CA GLN A 22 0.72 14.90 0.43
C GLN A 22 1.30 13.64 1.07
N SER A 23 0.96 12.49 0.49
CA SER A 23 1.59 11.23 0.80
C SER A 23 2.97 11.40 0.23
N SER A 24 3.96 11.60 1.11
CA SER A 24 5.39 11.65 0.78
C SER A 24 5.93 10.37 0.13
N MET A 25 5.05 9.48 -0.31
CA MET A 25 5.34 8.22 -0.98
C MET A 25 5.48 8.49 -2.49
N PRO A 26 6.50 7.93 -3.17
CA PRO A 26 6.61 8.00 -4.63
C PRO A 26 5.32 7.52 -5.33
N GLN A 27 5.04 8.04 -6.53
CA GLN A 27 3.82 7.71 -7.31
C GLN A 27 3.61 6.20 -7.53
N ALA A 28 4.66 5.39 -7.38
CA ALA A 28 4.56 3.94 -7.28
C ALA A 28 5.55 3.39 -6.24
N CYS A 29 5.04 3.14 -5.03
CA CYS A 29 5.78 2.55 -3.93
C CYS A 29 5.62 1.03 -3.96
N PHE A 30 6.75 0.32 -3.97
CA PHE A 30 6.84 -1.12 -4.11
C PHE A 30 7.74 -1.72 -3.04
N VAL A 31 7.32 -2.89 -2.56
CA VAL A 31 8.13 -3.82 -1.79
C VAL A 31 8.39 -5.02 -2.68
N TYR A 32 9.63 -5.46 -2.80
CA TYR A 32 10.04 -6.52 -3.72
C TYR A 32 11.19 -7.34 -3.14
N GLY A 33 11.34 -8.58 -3.60
CA GLY A 33 12.43 -9.46 -3.19
C GLY A 33 12.05 -10.93 -3.31
N GLU A 34 12.65 -11.76 -2.46
CA GLU A 34 12.46 -13.21 -2.49
C GLU A 34 11.96 -13.72 -1.14
N VAL A 35 11.05 -14.70 -1.19
CA VAL A 35 10.51 -15.38 0.00
C VAL A 35 10.72 -16.88 -0.19
N PHE A 36 11.38 -17.51 0.78
CA PHE A 36 11.54 -18.96 0.81
C PHE A 36 10.67 -19.56 1.91
N TRP A 37 9.92 -20.62 1.58
CA TRP A 37 9.14 -21.38 2.53
C TRP A 37 9.45 -22.88 2.48
N SER A 38 9.46 -23.50 3.66
CA SER A 38 9.36 -24.94 3.86
C SER A 38 8.77 -25.24 5.25
N PRO A 39 8.39 -26.50 5.55
CA PRO A 39 7.88 -26.87 6.87
C PRO A 39 8.86 -26.62 8.03
N VAL A 40 10.16 -26.52 7.75
CA VAL A 40 11.22 -26.37 8.77
C VAL A 40 11.73 -24.95 8.89
N GLN A 41 11.59 -24.13 7.84
CA GLN A 41 12.14 -22.77 7.84
C GLN A 41 11.36 -21.84 6.92
N THR A 42 11.42 -20.55 7.23
CA THR A 42 10.88 -19.49 6.37
C THR A 42 11.83 -18.31 6.40
N THR A 43 12.20 -17.80 5.23
CA THR A 43 13.05 -16.62 5.09
C THR A 43 12.41 -15.64 4.12
N ALA A 44 12.68 -14.34 4.29
CA ALA A 44 12.18 -13.30 3.41
C ALA A 44 13.26 -12.22 3.30
N MET A 45 13.76 -11.98 2.10
CA MET A 45 14.77 -10.97 1.80
C MET A 45 14.11 -9.90 0.94
N LEU A 46 13.53 -8.90 1.61
CA LEU A 46 12.67 -7.90 0.98
C LEU A 46 13.30 -6.51 1.07
N SER A 47 13.12 -5.74 0.01
CA SER A 47 13.53 -4.34 -0.12
C SER A 47 12.35 -3.48 -0.55
N SER A 48 12.49 -2.16 -0.39
CA SER A 48 11.45 -1.19 -0.73
C SER A 48 12.07 0.04 -1.38
N ASN A 49 11.41 0.59 -2.40
CA ASN A 49 11.80 1.86 -3.02
C ASN A 49 11.24 3.10 -2.28
N CYS A 50 10.63 2.88 -1.11
CA CYS A 50 9.99 3.87 -0.26
C CYS A 50 10.32 3.60 1.22
N LYS A 51 10.09 4.60 2.07
CA LYS A 51 10.38 4.54 3.51
C LYS A 51 9.34 3.66 4.23
N ILE A 52 9.50 2.35 4.09
CA ILE A 52 8.71 1.30 4.74
C ILE A 52 9.65 0.47 5.60
N HIS A 53 9.26 0.20 6.84
CA HIS A 53 9.94 -0.76 7.68
C HIS A 53 9.33 -2.15 7.45
N ILE A 54 10.18 -3.14 7.18
CA ILE A 54 9.76 -4.50 6.87
C ILE A 54 10.27 -5.42 7.99
N GLU A 55 9.36 -6.16 8.59
CA GLU A 55 9.64 -7.17 9.61
C GLU A 55 9.07 -8.51 9.15
N ARG A 56 9.71 -9.60 9.56
CA ARG A 56 9.19 -10.96 9.39
C ARG A 56 9.03 -11.60 10.76
N GLN A 57 7.83 -12.09 11.04
CA GLN A 57 7.51 -12.87 12.23
C GLN A 57 6.99 -14.22 11.77
N GLU A 58 7.83 -15.25 11.85
CA GLU A 58 7.52 -16.60 11.33
C GLU A 58 7.11 -16.55 9.84
N ARG A 59 5.81 -16.73 9.56
CA ARG A 59 5.21 -16.72 8.24
C ARG A 59 4.45 -15.44 7.91
N LEU A 60 4.56 -14.43 8.78
CA LEU A 60 3.92 -13.14 8.61
C LEU A 60 4.96 -12.10 8.21
N ILE A 61 4.79 -11.50 7.04
CA ILE A 61 5.52 -10.31 6.63
C ILE A 61 4.70 -9.10 7.10
N ILE A 62 5.31 -8.23 7.90
CA ILE A 62 4.69 -7.02 8.45
C ILE A 62 5.42 -5.82 7.86
N MET A 63 4.69 -4.99 7.12
CA MET A 63 5.22 -3.80 6.49
C MET A 63 4.56 -2.55 7.09
N LYS A 64 5.38 -1.67 7.64
CA LYS A 64 4.94 -0.46 8.36
C LYS A 64 5.35 0.77 7.57
N GLY A 65 4.36 1.50 7.05
CA GLY A 65 4.53 2.83 6.48
C GLY A 65 4.14 3.92 7.49
N GLN A 66 4.04 5.18 7.04
CA GLN A 66 3.71 6.31 7.93
C GLN A 66 2.39 6.13 8.69
N ASN A 67 1.31 5.81 7.96
CA ASN A 67 -0.04 5.76 8.54
C ASN A 67 -0.74 4.41 8.29
N ARG A 68 0.00 3.37 7.88
CA ARG A 68 -0.58 2.07 7.54
C ARG A 68 0.38 0.95 7.89
N THR A 69 -0.18 -0.13 8.44
CA THR A 69 0.52 -1.41 8.61
C THR A 69 -0.17 -2.45 7.74
N ILE A 70 0.61 -3.16 6.94
CA ILE A 70 0.16 -4.16 5.99
C ILE A 70 0.76 -5.49 6.40
N ARG A 71 -0.06 -6.53 6.50
CA ARG A 71 0.34 -7.87 6.91
C ARG A 71 0.07 -8.87 5.79
N PHE A 72 1.06 -9.69 5.49
CA PHE A 72 0.98 -10.76 4.51
C PHE A 72 1.33 -12.10 5.14
N GLN A 73 0.49 -13.10 4.89
CA GLN A 73 0.78 -14.48 5.21
C GLN A 73 1.54 -15.09 4.03
N ILE A 74 2.73 -15.64 4.29
CA ILE A 74 3.52 -16.36 3.29
C ILE A 74 2.78 -17.67 2.94
N PRO A 75 2.53 -17.96 1.64
CA PRO A 75 1.91 -19.22 1.19
C PRO A 75 2.64 -20.48 1.67
N GLU A 76 1.94 -21.62 1.70
CA GLU A 76 2.49 -22.95 2.05
C GLU A 76 3.01 -23.71 0.83
N GLU A 77 3.45 -22.97 -0.19
CA GLU A 77 4.10 -23.58 -1.33
C GLU A 77 5.61 -23.69 -1.04
N PRO A 78 6.18 -24.90 -0.99
CA PRO A 78 7.61 -25.07 -0.73
C PRO A 78 8.44 -24.55 -1.88
N GLY A 79 9.43 -23.73 -1.58
CA GLY A 79 10.31 -23.19 -2.59
C GLY A 79 10.70 -21.76 -2.31
N MET A 80 11.35 -21.18 -3.31
CA MET A 80 11.76 -19.79 -3.34
C MET A 80 10.89 -19.08 -4.37
N HIS A 81 10.22 -18.01 -3.94
CA HIS A 81 9.21 -17.29 -4.71
C HIS A 81 9.60 -15.82 -4.82
N GLU A 82 9.46 -15.26 -6.02
CA GLU A 82 9.56 -13.83 -6.23
C GLU A 82 8.36 -13.13 -5.58
N PHE A 83 8.61 -12.10 -4.77
CA PHE A 83 7.57 -11.33 -4.12
C PHE A 83 7.57 -9.91 -4.66
N ILE A 84 6.40 -9.43 -5.10
CA ILE A 84 6.20 -8.02 -5.47
C ILE A 84 4.88 -7.52 -4.89
N TYR A 85 4.95 -6.41 -4.17
CA TYR A 85 3.78 -5.77 -3.61
C TYR A 85 3.78 -4.27 -3.88
N ARG A 86 2.71 -3.79 -4.51
CA ARG A 86 2.45 -2.35 -4.66
C ARG A 86 1.72 -1.83 -3.42
N TRP A 87 2.31 -0.84 -2.76
CA TRP A 87 1.79 -0.31 -1.50
C TRP A 87 0.32 0.11 -1.59
N GLY A 88 -0.50 -0.42 -0.67
CA GLY A 88 -1.92 -0.11 -0.58
C GLY A 88 -2.83 -0.90 -1.53
N GLN A 89 -2.29 -1.80 -2.34
CA GLN A 89 -3.10 -2.77 -3.08
C GLN A 89 -3.63 -3.88 -2.15
N PRO A 90 -4.77 -4.50 -2.48
CA PRO A 90 -5.34 -5.59 -1.67
C PRO A 90 -4.63 -6.94 -1.87
N THR A 91 -3.72 -7.03 -2.85
CA THR A 91 -3.01 -8.26 -3.21
C THR A 91 -1.52 -8.00 -3.44
N ALA A 92 -0.70 -9.04 -3.25
CA ALA A 92 0.69 -9.11 -3.67
C ALA A 92 0.86 -10.23 -4.71
N HIS A 93 1.93 -10.14 -5.47
CA HIS A 93 2.39 -11.20 -6.36
C HIS A 93 3.40 -12.09 -5.63
N PHE A 94 3.20 -13.40 -5.76
CA PHE A 94 4.17 -14.45 -5.47
C PHE A 94 4.37 -15.22 -6.78
N ASP A 95 5.51 -15.02 -7.44
CA ASP A 95 5.71 -15.41 -8.85
C ASP A 95 4.55 -14.90 -9.73
N ASP A 96 3.82 -15.80 -10.39
CA ASP A 96 2.66 -15.49 -11.21
C ASP A 96 1.33 -15.48 -10.42
N GLU A 97 1.35 -15.81 -9.13
CA GLU A 97 0.14 -15.93 -8.30
C GLU A 97 -0.18 -14.64 -7.52
N LEU A 98 -1.49 -14.40 -7.31
CA LEU A 98 -1.99 -13.28 -6.52
C LEU A 98 -2.42 -13.73 -5.12
N VAL A 99 -1.73 -13.23 -4.10
CA VAL A 99 -2.02 -13.52 -2.69
C VAL A 99 -2.67 -12.31 -2.03
N GLN A 100 -3.79 -12.52 -1.34
CA GLN A 100 -4.50 -11.44 -0.64
C GLN A 100 -3.71 -10.93 0.57
N VAL A 101 -3.76 -9.63 0.80
CA VAL A 101 -3.28 -9.01 2.04
C VAL A 101 -4.11 -9.55 3.20
N ALA A 102 -3.46 -10.11 4.21
CA ALA A 102 -4.15 -10.68 5.38
C ALA A 102 -4.82 -9.59 6.23
N SER A 103 -4.20 -8.41 6.34
CA SER A 103 -4.80 -7.27 7.04
C SER A 103 -4.15 -5.94 6.64
N ILE A 104 -4.98 -4.91 6.48
CA ILE A 104 -4.55 -3.52 6.35
C ILE A 104 -5.10 -2.77 7.56
N ILE A 105 -4.20 -2.32 8.45
CA ILE A 105 -4.58 -1.43 9.54
C ILE A 105 -4.19 -0.02 9.13
N GLY A 106 -5.19 0.83 8.90
CA GLY A 106 -5.01 2.26 8.80
C GLY A 106 -4.80 2.86 10.18
N GLY A 107 -3.77 3.69 10.33
CA GLY A 107 -3.67 4.61 11.46
C GLY A 107 -4.81 5.61 11.34
N GLY A 108 -5.85 5.41 12.14
CA GLY A 108 -6.87 6.42 12.35
C GLY A 108 -6.25 7.62 13.06
N LEU A 109 -6.61 8.82 12.58
CA LEU A 109 -6.49 10.07 13.33
C LEU A 109 -7.26 9.96 14.65
#